data_AF-A0A1G7ADC8-F1
#
_entry.id   AF-A0A1G7ADC8-F1
#
_cell.length_a   1.000
_cell.length_b   1.000
_cell.length_c   1.000
_cell.angle_alpha   90.00
_cell.angle_beta   90.00
_cell.angle_gamma   90.00
#
_symmetry.space_group_name_H-M   'P 1'
#
loop_
_entity.id
_entity.type
_entity.pdbx_description
1 polymer ?
#
loop_
_entity_poly.entity_id
_entity_poly.type
_entity_poly.pdbx_seq_one_letter_code
_entity_poly.pdbx_strand_id
1 'polypeptide(L)'
;MKTLFTIPGAICLFVACFSCRKQPVPPAAADRFKVTVTNGYGSGYHQPGDTVHIFSLALASNQVFAGWSGHNPALLRAPDEWHTWFIMPGENVDLTGTTAPAATFVLQFEQCQGKDRVKPVYYYFPARPKGIVYLLHGTSGSAQALVAGFEWQQMIKDLVHDHFAVLITEAEEATAGKDLNGDGSIRWNTLPWDTLTNADYANIRIITHTFYQRGLLPAGLPKYAVGMSNGGNFATALSTICRFDAGVSYCAPSGGQIAQMTGTPLQFCMARFDQNPNVGPAGNAAALANAQTLASRGISSGYLVQERSPLYPERFARSGQLSLEASAAVFNELKQKGYLDPAYYFMDQPDELRSAYQANPAAFPQLNGLDIDQRMFVFQQLSLAVADHHMYSDYNKATLKFLNTFIK
;
A
#
# COMPACT_ATOMS: atom_id res chain seq x y z
N MET A 1 -37.01 -6.25 -91.95
CA MET A 1 -37.63 -7.53 -92.37
C MET A 1 -37.62 -8.43 -91.14
N LYS A 2 -38.79 -8.82 -90.59
CA LYS A 2 -39.29 -10.21 -90.56
C LYS A 2 -38.20 -11.20 -90.10
N THR A 3 -38.29 -11.97 -89.01
CA THR A 3 -39.45 -12.74 -88.54
C THR A 3 -39.15 -13.32 -87.14
N LEU A 4 -40.22 -13.56 -86.38
CA LEU A 4 -40.29 -14.33 -85.12
C LEU A 4 -39.63 -15.72 -85.20
N PHE A 5 -39.12 -16.19 -84.07
CA PHE A 5 -39.31 -17.58 -83.61
C PHE A 5 -39.48 -17.62 -82.08
N THR A 6 -40.57 -18.23 -81.64
CA THR A 6 -41.01 -18.51 -80.27
C THR A 6 -40.47 -19.87 -79.81
N ILE A 7 -39.97 -19.98 -78.56
CA ILE A 7 -40.07 -21.20 -77.72
C ILE A 7 -40.17 -20.78 -76.23
N PRO A 8 -41.02 -21.42 -75.41
CA PRO A 8 -41.40 -20.95 -74.06
C PRO A 8 -40.64 -21.66 -72.93
N GLY A 9 -40.67 -21.03 -71.74
CA GLY A 9 -40.71 -21.76 -70.47
C GLY A 9 -39.45 -21.74 -69.63
N ALA A 10 -39.31 -20.74 -68.77
CA ALA A 10 -38.82 -20.90 -67.40
C ALA A 10 -39.20 -19.66 -66.59
N ILE A 11 -40.10 -19.84 -65.63
CA ILE A 11 -40.42 -18.86 -64.59
C ILE A 11 -39.16 -18.74 -63.72
N CYS A 12 -38.41 -17.65 -63.89
CA CYS A 12 -37.30 -17.31 -63.00
C CYS A 12 -37.86 -16.45 -61.86
N LEU A 13 -38.06 -17.08 -60.71
CA LEU A 13 -38.48 -16.45 -59.47
C LEU A 13 -37.32 -15.60 -58.93
N PHE A 14 -37.30 -14.30 -59.25
CA PHE A 14 -36.44 -13.35 -58.55
C PHE A 14 -37.03 -13.05 -57.17
N VAL A 15 -36.57 -13.78 -56.15
CA VAL A 15 -36.75 -13.38 -54.76
C VAL A 15 -35.79 -12.22 -54.49
N ALA A 16 -36.29 -10.99 -54.62
CA ALA A 16 -35.63 -9.83 -54.07
C ALA A 16 -35.73 -9.91 -52.53
N CYS A 17 -34.70 -10.45 -51.88
CA CYS A 17 -34.54 -10.31 -50.44
C CYS A 17 -34.29 -8.83 -50.14
N PHE A 18 -35.35 -8.10 -49.80
CA PHE A 18 -35.23 -6.85 -49.06
C PHE A 18 -34.60 -7.19 -47.70
N SER A 19 -33.28 -7.05 -47.61
CA SER A 19 -32.61 -6.98 -46.32
C SER A 19 -33.16 -5.75 -45.60
N CYS A 20 -33.99 -5.98 -44.58
CA CYS A 20 -34.36 -4.97 -43.61
C CYS A 20 -33.06 -4.40 -43.03
N ARG A 21 -32.63 -3.24 -43.56
CA ARG A 21 -31.70 -2.38 -42.84
C ARG A 21 -32.39 -2.05 -41.53
N LYS A 22 -31.96 -2.72 -40.44
CA LYS A 22 -32.17 -2.19 -39.10
C LYS A 22 -31.67 -0.75 -39.15
N GLN A 23 -32.56 0.20 -38.89
CA GLN A 23 -32.13 1.56 -38.59
C GLN A 23 -30.99 1.47 -37.56
N PRO A 24 -29.94 2.31 -37.65
CA PRO A 24 -29.00 2.43 -36.56
C PRO A 24 -29.83 2.77 -35.33
N VAL A 25 -29.90 1.85 -34.37
CA VAL A 25 -30.38 2.18 -33.04
C VAL A 25 -29.52 3.37 -32.62
N PRO A 26 -30.11 4.51 -32.21
CA PRO A 26 -29.33 5.59 -31.62
C PRO A 26 -28.44 4.97 -30.54
N PRO A 27 -27.18 5.39 -30.37
CA PRO A 27 -26.39 4.87 -29.27
C PRO A 27 -27.23 5.00 -28.00
N ALA A 28 -27.42 3.89 -27.28
CA ALA A 28 -28.14 3.91 -26.02
C ALA A 28 -27.58 5.08 -25.20
N ALA A 29 -28.48 5.91 -24.65
CA ALA A 29 -28.06 6.97 -23.74
C ALA A 29 -27.08 6.34 -22.75
N ALA A 30 -25.89 6.94 -22.62
CA ALA A 30 -24.87 6.44 -21.72
C ALA A 30 -25.40 6.57 -20.29
N ASP A 31 -26.08 5.53 -19.82
CA ASP A 31 -26.63 5.46 -18.47
C ASP A 31 -25.46 5.47 -17.51
N ARG A 32 -25.09 6.66 -17.06
CA ARG A 32 -24.15 6.86 -15.97
C ARG A 32 -24.93 6.69 -14.68
N PHE A 33 -24.40 5.89 -13.79
CA PHE A 33 -24.97 5.66 -12.47
C PHE A 33 -24.18 6.45 -11.43
N LYS A 34 -24.87 6.87 -10.38
CA LYS A 34 -24.30 7.70 -9.32
C LYS A 34 -23.66 6.81 -8.26
N VAL A 35 -22.44 7.17 -7.88
CA VAL A 35 -21.78 6.70 -6.66
C VAL A 35 -21.89 7.80 -5.62
N THR A 36 -22.49 7.50 -4.47
CA THR A 36 -22.50 8.37 -3.30
C THR A 36 -21.64 7.76 -2.21
N VAL A 37 -20.60 8.48 -1.80
CA VAL A 37 -19.72 8.11 -0.69
C VAL A 37 -19.99 9.06 0.47
N THR A 38 -20.51 8.52 1.57
CA THR A 38 -20.66 9.24 2.85
C THR A 38 -19.47 8.91 3.75
N ASN A 39 -18.99 9.89 4.53
CA ASN A 39 -17.79 9.76 5.37
C ASN A 39 -16.54 9.31 4.59
N GLY A 40 -16.43 9.78 3.36
CA GLY A 40 -15.37 9.43 2.43
C GLY A 40 -15.45 10.28 1.17
N TYR A 41 -14.61 9.93 0.20
CA TYR A 41 -14.51 10.63 -1.07
C TYR A 41 -14.38 9.63 -2.23
N GLY A 42 -14.63 10.11 -3.45
CA GLY A 42 -14.83 9.28 -4.65
C GLY A 42 -16.27 9.24 -5.18
N SER A 43 -17.16 10.11 -4.65
CA SER A 43 -18.51 10.28 -5.21
C SER A 43 -18.47 10.81 -6.65
N GLY A 44 -19.39 10.38 -7.50
CA GLY A 44 -19.40 10.80 -8.90
C GLY A 44 -20.44 10.07 -9.74
N TYR A 45 -20.43 10.35 -11.04
CA TYR A 45 -21.21 9.61 -12.03
C TYR A 45 -20.28 8.76 -12.88
N HIS A 46 -20.56 7.48 -13.01
CA HIS A 46 -19.67 6.50 -13.66
C HIS A 46 -20.47 5.65 -14.64
N GLN A 47 -19.82 5.19 -15.71
CA GLN A 47 -20.39 4.23 -16.64
C GLN A 47 -20.27 2.82 -16.06
N PRO A 48 -21.22 1.91 -16.32
CA PRO A 48 -21.06 0.50 -15.99
C PRO A 48 -19.77 -0.05 -16.58
N GLY A 49 -19.01 -0.79 -15.77
CA GLY A 49 -17.69 -1.31 -16.15
C GLY A 49 -16.51 -0.42 -15.76
N ASP A 50 -16.73 0.85 -15.39
CA ASP A 50 -15.67 1.71 -14.85
C ASP A 50 -15.09 1.10 -13.57
N THR A 51 -13.77 1.22 -13.37
CA THR A 51 -13.16 0.96 -12.06
C THR A 51 -13.30 2.21 -11.21
N VAL A 52 -14.06 2.12 -10.12
CA VAL A 52 -14.30 3.22 -9.20
C VAL A 52 -13.50 2.99 -7.92
N HIS A 53 -12.64 3.96 -7.58
CA HIS A 53 -11.93 4.00 -6.31
C HIS A 53 -12.68 4.89 -5.33
N ILE A 54 -12.80 4.41 -4.09
CA ILE A 54 -13.36 5.19 -2.99
C ILE A 54 -12.46 5.10 -1.78
N PHE A 55 -12.51 6.14 -0.96
CA PHE A 55 -11.64 6.28 0.19
C PHE A 55 -12.42 6.78 1.39
N SER A 56 -12.09 6.29 2.57
CA SER A 56 -12.58 6.84 3.83
C SER A 56 -12.05 8.25 4.05
N LEU A 57 -12.77 9.04 4.84
CA LEU A 57 -12.28 10.31 5.36
C LEU A 57 -10.98 10.14 6.17
N ALA A 58 -10.27 11.25 6.35
CA ALA A 58 -9.10 11.32 7.23
C ALA A 58 -9.51 10.99 8.68
N LEU A 59 -8.89 9.98 9.26
CA LEU A 59 -9.24 9.47 10.58
C LEU A 59 -8.56 10.30 11.68
N ALA A 60 -9.30 10.65 12.72
CA ALA A 60 -8.72 11.24 13.92
C ALA A 60 -7.76 10.26 14.63
N SER A 61 -6.92 10.78 15.52
CA SER A 61 -5.93 9.97 16.27
C SER A 61 -6.59 8.93 17.18
N ASN A 62 -7.83 9.15 17.61
CA ASN A 62 -8.64 8.25 18.42
C ASN A 62 -9.63 7.41 17.59
N GLN A 63 -9.37 7.22 16.29
CA GLN A 63 -10.21 6.44 15.38
C GLN A 63 -9.40 5.51 14.48
N VAL A 64 -9.95 4.33 14.23
CA VAL A 64 -9.53 3.42 13.15
C VAL A 64 -10.66 3.25 12.14
N PHE A 65 -10.30 2.89 10.91
CA PHE A 65 -11.28 2.48 9.92
C PHE A 65 -11.88 1.13 10.33
N ALA A 66 -13.21 1.04 10.33
CA ALA A 66 -13.95 -0.15 10.74
C ALA A 66 -14.51 -0.95 9.56
N GLY A 67 -14.66 -0.33 8.39
CA GLY A 67 -15.18 -0.97 7.19
C GLY A 67 -16.15 -0.09 6.42
N TRP A 68 -16.62 -0.61 5.30
CA TRP A 68 -17.66 0.01 4.48
C TRP A 68 -19.04 -0.58 4.77
N SER A 69 -20.06 0.28 4.78
CA SER A 69 -21.48 -0.11 4.91
C SER A 69 -22.32 0.56 3.84
N GLY A 70 -23.60 0.18 3.73
CA GLY A 70 -24.55 0.83 2.81
C GLY A 70 -25.20 -0.15 1.84
N HIS A 71 -25.66 0.39 0.71
CA HIS A 71 -26.17 -0.43 -0.37
C HIS A 71 -24.98 -1.10 -1.07
N ASN A 72 -25.05 -2.42 -1.25
CA ASN A 72 -24.08 -3.13 -2.08
C ASN A 72 -22.61 -3.06 -1.57
N PRO A 73 -22.27 -3.35 -0.29
CA PRO A 73 -20.85 -3.40 0.13
C PRO A 73 -20.10 -4.64 -0.41
N ALA A 74 -20.82 -5.67 -0.87
CA ALA A 74 -20.25 -6.94 -1.33
C ALA A 74 -19.50 -6.86 -2.69
N LEU A 75 -19.67 -5.78 -3.47
CA LEU A 75 -18.88 -5.50 -4.69
C LEU A 75 -17.45 -5.08 -4.37
N LEU A 76 -17.19 -4.57 -3.16
CA LEU A 76 -15.91 -4.02 -2.80
C LEU A 76 -14.84 -5.12 -2.78
N ARG A 77 -13.71 -4.83 -3.42
CA ARG A 77 -12.59 -5.79 -3.50
C ARG A 77 -11.79 -5.88 -2.20
N ALA A 78 -11.77 -4.79 -1.44
CA ALA A 78 -11.15 -4.70 -0.12
C ALA A 78 -12.10 -3.98 0.85
N PRO A 79 -13.20 -4.62 1.30
CA PRO A 79 -14.25 -3.97 2.10
C PRO A 79 -13.79 -3.55 3.51
N ASP A 80 -12.68 -4.11 3.98
CA ASP A 80 -12.10 -3.79 5.29
C ASP A 80 -11.05 -2.67 5.20
N GLU A 81 -10.61 -2.30 4.01
CA GLU A 81 -9.55 -1.29 3.81
C GLU A 81 -10.12 0.11 3.62
N TRP A 82 -9.42 1.11 4.17
CA TRP A 82 -9.82 2.51 4.09
C TRP A 82 -9.85 3.03 2.64
N HIS A 83 -9.05 2.44 1.76
CA HIS A 83 -9.09 2.60 0.32
C HIS A 83 -9.59 1.30 -0.29
N THR A 84 -10.60 1.38 -1.13
CA THR A 84 -11.15 0.22 -1.84
C THR A 84 -11.62 0.61 -3.23
N TRP A 85 -11.98 -0.39 -4.01
CA TRP A 85 -12.46 -0.21 -5.37
C TRP A 85 -13.44 -1.29 -5.77
N PHE A 86 -14.22 -1.00 -6.80
CA PHE A 86 -15.17 -1.92 -7.41
C PHE A 86 -15.36 -1.61 -8.90
N ILE A 87 -15.98 -2.53 -9.62
CA ILE A 87 -16.43 -2.31 -11.00
C ILE A 87 -17.85 -1.77 -10.93
N MET A 88 -18.08 -0.60 -11.54
CA MET A 88 -19.37 0.09 -11.50
C MET A 88 -20.48 -0.81 -12.06
N PRO A 89 -21.54 -1.10 -11.29
CA PRO A 89 -22.67 -1.88 -11.78
C PRO A 89 -23.60 -1.01 -12.65
N GLY A 90 -24.61 -1.65 -13.24
CA GLY A 90 -25.71 -0.96 -13.94
C GLY A 90 -26.76 -0.33 -13.02
N GLU A 91 -26.34 0.19 -11.85
CA GLU A 91 -27.21 0.78 -10.84
C GLU A 91 -26.43 1.76 -9.93
N ASN A 92 -27.15 2.61 -9.19
CA ASN A 92 -26.52 3.53 -8.23
C ASN A 92 -25.89 2.76 -7.06
N VAL A 93 -24.80 3.29 -6.52
CA VAL A 93 -24.08 2.72 -5.38
C VAL A 93 -23.98 3.75 -4.27
N ASP A 94 -24.44 3.40 -3.07
CA ASP A 94 -24.38 4.27 -1.89
C ASP A 94 -23.60 3.56 -0.78
N LEU A 95 -22.40 4.08 -0.49
CA LEU A 95 -21.48 3.51 0.48
C LEU A 95 -21.11 4.53 1.55
N THR A 96 -20.93 4.05 2.78
CA THR A 96 -20.54 4.86 3.93
C THR A 96 -19.31 4.29 4.60
N GLY A 97 -18.26 5.09 4.69
CA GLY A 97 -17.07 4.77 5.48
C GLY A 97 -17.40 4.81 6.97
N THR A 98 -17.08 3.75 7.69
CA THR A 98 -17.35 3.66 9.13
C THR A 98 -16.05 3.66 9.92
N THR A 99 -16.10 4.24 11.12
CA THR A 99 -14.97 4.31 12.03
C THR A 99 -15.31 3.61 13.34
N ALA A 100 -14.29 3.08 14.00
CA ALA A 100 -14.39 2.59 15.37
C ALA A 100 -13.53 3.47 16.30
N PRO A 101 -13.96 3.70 17.55
CA PRO A 101 -13.12 4.32 18.55
C PRO A 101 -11.83 3.53 18.76
N ALA A 102 -10.70 4.22 18.80
CA ALA A 102 -9.41 3.65 19.13
C ALA A 102 -8.84 4.30 20.38
N ALA A 103 -8.27 3.49 21.27
CA ALA A 103 -7.54 4.00 22.42
C ALA A 103 -6.37 4.86 21.94
N THR A 104 -6.18 6.01 22.59
CA THR A 104 -4.97 6.80 22.37
C THR A 104 -3.79 6.05 22.96
N PHE A 105 -2.66 6.10 22.26
CA PHE A 105 -1.41 5.53 22.71
C PHE A 105 -0.28 6.50 22.43
N VAL A 106 0.80 6.35 23.18
CA VAL A 106 2.05 7.08 22.99
C VAL A 106 3.16 6.05 22.94
N LEU A 107 3.91 6.04 21.85
CA LEU A 107 5.14 5.25 21.78
C LEU A 107 6.10 5.77 22.83
N GLN A 108 6.55 4.87 23.70
CA GLN A 108 7.67 5.13 24.59
C GLN A 108 8.96 5.14 23.77
N PHE A 109 9.93 5.94 24.21
CA PHE A 109 11.25 6.00 23.62
C PHE A 109 12.30 5.74 24.70
N GLU A 110 13.23 4.83 24.41
CA GLU A 110 14.41 4.65 25.23
C GLU A 110 15.60 4.19 24.39
N GLN A 111 16.78 4.24 25.02
CA GLN A 111 18.03 3.78 24.44
C GLN A 111 18.34 2.39 25.02
N CYS A 112 18.39 1.38 24.16
CA CYS A 112 18.68 0.00 24.56
C CYS A 112 20.04 -0.43 24.05
N GLN A 113 20.82 -1.14 24.87
CA GLN A 113 22.06 -1.74 24.40
C GLN A 113 21.75 -2.81 23.34
N GLY A 114 22.26 -2.63 22.12
CA GLY A 114 22.31 -3.66 21.08
C GLY A 114 23.58 -4.52 21.21
N LYS A 115 23.91 -5.27 20.16
CA LYS A 115 25.11 -6.12 20.11
C LYS A 115 26.38 -5.29 20.29
N ASP A 116 26.54 -4.27 19.44
CA ASP A 116 27.80 -3.52 19.37
C ASP A 116 27.65 -2.06 19.87
N ARG A 117 26.43 -1.52 19.89
CA ARG A 117 26.15 -0.14 20.34
C ARG A 117 24.76 0.04 20.90
N VAL A 118 24.55 1.16 21.58
CA VAL A 118 23.24 1.58 22.07
C VAL A 118 22.36 2.00 20.88
N LYS A 119 21.10 1.56 20.89
CA LYS A 119 20.13 1.67 19.80
C LYS A 119 18.92 2.50 20.27
N PRO A 120 18.40 3.41 19.43
CA PRO A 120 17.10 4.02 19.70
C PRO A 120 16.00 2.98 19.56
N VAL A 121 15.11 2.92 20.54
CA VAL A 121 13.98 2.00 20.55
C VAL A 121 12.70 2.76 20.85
N TYR A 122 11.74 2.68 19.94
CA TYR A 122 10.37 3.12 20.16
C TYR A 122 9.48 1.91 20.36
N TYR A 123 8.58 1.95 21.34
CA TYR A 123 7.72 0.81 21.63
C TYR A 123 6.38 1.20 22.23
N TYR A 124 5.39 0.32 22.08
CA TYR A 124 4.16 0.34 22.86
C TYR A 124 3.73 -1.09 23.16
N PHE A 125 3.52 -1.39 24.45
CA PHE A 125 3.09 -2.70 24.91
C PHE A 125 1.70 -2.57 25.55
N PRO A 126 0.63 -3.04 24.89
CA PRO A 126 -0.69 -3.07 25.53
C PRO A 126 -0.67 -4.02 26.73
N ALA A 127 -1.60 -3.85 27.68
CA ALA A 127 -1.62 -4.63 28.93
C ALA A 127 -1.70 -6.17 28.72
N ARG A 128 -2.29 -6.60 27.62
CA ARG A 128 -2.41 -8.01 27.22
C ARG A 128 -2.04 -8.15 25.74
N PRO A 129 -0.74 -8.09 25.39
CA PRO A 129 -0.32 -8.16 24.01
C PRO A 129 -0.52 -9.58 23.49
N LYS A 130 -1.09 -9.72 22.30
CA LYS A 130 -1.28 -11.04 21.65
C LYS A 130 -0.06 -11.50 20.84
N GLY A 131 0.88 -10.59 20.58
CA GLY A 131 2.12 -10.84 19.86
C GLY A 131 2.95 -9.57 19.76
N ILE A 132 4.21 -9.71 19.33
CA ILE A 132 5.15 -8.60 19.14
C ILE A 132 5.36 -8.40 17.64
N VAL A 133 5.14 -7.19 17.15
CA VAL A 133 5.38 -6.81 15.76
C VAL A 133 6.55 -5.83 15.69
N TYR A 134 7.60 -6.24 14.99
CA TYR A 134 8.76 -5.39 14.69
C TYR A 134 8.49 -4.62 13.40
N LEU A 135 8.61 -3.29 13.43
CA LEU A 135 8.50 -2.45 12.23
C LEU A 135 9.89 -2.00 11.78
N LEU A 136 10.21 -2.23 10.51
CA LEU A 136 11.57 -2.16 9.98
C LEU A 136 11.65 -1.18 8.79
N HIS A 137 12.47 -0.14 8.94
CA HIS A 137 12.60 0.92 7.94
C HIS A 137 13.34 0.46 6.67
N GLY A 138 13.17 1.19 5.56
CA GLY A 138 13.89 0.96 4.31
C GLY A 138 15.32 1.51 4.32
N THR A 139 16.01 1.40 3.18
CA THR A 139 17.35 2.00 2.98
C THR A 139 17.33 3.51 3.28
N SER A 140 18.38 4.00 3.93
CA SER A 140 18.53 5.39 4.39
C SER A 140 17.47 5.84 5.40
N GLY A 141 16.70 4.91 5.95
CA GLY A 141 15.74 5.16 7.03
C GLY A 141 16.39 5.14 8.41
N SER A 142 15.58 5.46 9.41
CA SER A 142 15.91 5.39 10.84
C SER A 142 14.66 5.04 11.65
N ALA A 143 14.81 4.71 12.92
CA ALA A 143 13.67 4.45 13.80
C ALA A 143 12.80 5.70 13.95
N GLN A 144 13.43 6.87 14.08
CA GLN A 144 12.75 8.16 14.19
C GLN A 144 11.95 8.48 12.92
N ALA A 145 12.55 8.30 11.74
CA ALA A 145 11.87 8.57 10.46
C ALA A 145 10.68 7.62 10.25
N LEU A 146 10.79 6.35 10.66
CA LEU A 146 9.68 5.40 10.60
C LEU A 146 8.51 5.86 11.47
N VAL A 147 8.77 6.25 12.73
CA VAL A 147 7.75 6.72 13.67
C VAL A 147 7.06 8.01 13.21
N ALA A 148 7.79 8.87 12.51
CA ALA A 148 7.24 10.10 11.93
C ALA A 148 6.45 9.88 10.64
N GLY A 149 6.64 8.74 9.96
CA GLY A 149 6.01 8.45 8.68
C GLY A 149 4.50 8.19 8.81
N PHE A 150 3.68 8.95 8.09
CA PHE A 150 2.22 8.88 8.20
C PHE A 150 1.63 7.48 7.93
N GLU A 151 2.09 6.81 6.87
CA GLU A 151 1.60 5.47 6.52
C GLU A 151 2.02 4.41 7.56
N TRP A 152 3.21 4.57 8.15
CA TRP A 152 3.64 3.76 9.30
C TRP A 152 2.80 4.04 10.55
N GLN A 153 2.43 5.29 10.81
CA GLN A 153 1.52 5.63 11.91
C GLN A 153 0.15 4.98 11.75
N GLN A 154 -0.37 4.83 10.53
CA GLN A 154 -1.60 4.06 10.30
C GLN A 154 -1.40 2.58 10.66
N MET A 155 -0.30 1.96 10.22
CA MET A 155 0.02 0.56 10.58
C MET A 155 0.16 0.39 12.10
N ILE A 156 0.90 1.28 12.78
CA ILE A 156 1.08 1.25 14.23
C ILE A 156 -0.28 1.37 14.94
N LYS A 157 -1.13 2.30 14.50
CA LYS A 157 -2.46 2.50 15.07
C LYS A 157 -3.34 1.26 14.92
N ASP A 158 -3.35 0.63 13.75
CA ASP A 158 -4.09 -0.60 13.51
C ASP A 158 -3.56 -1.76 14.39
N LEU A 159 -2.24 -1.94 14.47
CA LEU A 159 -1.61 -2.97 15.30
C LEU A 159 -1.93 -2.79 16.79
N VAL A 160 -1.82 -1.56 17.30
CA VAL A 160 -2.11 -1.24 18.71
C VAL A 160 -3.60 -1.42 19.03
N HIS A 161 -4.48 -0.94 18.14
CA HIS A 161 -5.92 -1.15 18.26
C HIS A 161 -6.27 -2.64 18.32
N ASP A 162 -5.54 -3.46 17.56
CA ASP A 162 -5.71 -4.91 17.54
C ASP A 162 -4.89 -5.64 18.63
N HIS A 163 -4.40 -4.93 19.65
CA HIS A 163 -3.66 -5.46 20.81
C HIS A 163 -2.33 -6.17 20.50
N PHE A 164 -1.65 -5.82 19.41
CA PHE A 164 -0.24 -6.17 19.23
C PHE A 164 0.68 -5.23 20.02
N ALA A 165 1.75 -5.78 20.57
CA ALA A 165 2.91 -4.99 20.99
C ALA A 165 3.68 -4.53 19.75
N VAL A 166 4.09 -3.27 19.71
CA VAL A 166 4.89 -2.70 18.62
C VAL A 166 6.28 -2.39 19.14
N LEU A 167 7.31 -2.79 18.40
CA LEU A 167 8.71 -2.49 18.70
C LEU A 167 9.42 -2.01 17.44
N ILE A 168 10.08 -0.86 17.53
CA ILE A 168 10.72 -0.18 16.41
C ILE A 168 12.14 0.17 16.84
N THR A 169 13.10 -0.25 16.05
CA THR A 169 14.50 0.19 16.15
C THR A 169 15.05 0.34 14.74
N GLU A 170 16.35 0.48 14.60
CA GLU A 170 16.98 0.77 13.32
C GLU A 170 18.17 -0.14 13.03
N ALA A 171 18.55 -0.17 11.76
CA ALA A 171 19.71 -0.88 11.28
C ALA A 171 20.99 -0.43 11.98
N GLU A 172 21.96 -1.31 12.07
CA GLU A 172 23.25 -1.05 12.69
C GLU A 172 23.95 0.14 12.03
N GLU A 173 23.93 0.19 10.70
CA GLU A 173 24.48 1.28 9.90
C GLU A 173 23.77 2.61 10.16
N ALA A 174 22.44 2.60 10.33
CA ALA A 174 21.67 3.80 10.61
C ALA A 174 22.11 4.46 11.94
N THR A 175 22.31 3.65 12.98
CA THR A 175 22.82 4.16 14.26
C THR A 175 24.28 4.62 14.17
N ALA A 176 25.11 3.97 13.35
CA ALA A 176 26.49 4.43 13.13
C ALA A 176 26.58 5.68 12.26
N GLY A 177 25.54 6.00 11.49
CA GLY A 177 25.61 7.02 10.43
C GLY A 177 26.65 6.68 9.36
N LYS A 178 26.93 5.39 9.14
CA LYS A 178 27.99 4.92 8.24
C LYS A 178 27.63 3.58 7.61
N ASP A 179 27.95 3.44 6.32
CA ASP A 179 27.99 2.16 5.61
C ASP A 179 29.12 1.27 6.18
N LEU A 180 28.72 0.22 6.88
CA LEU A 180 29.64 -0.68 7.60
C LEU A 180 30.04 -1.87 6.75
N ASN A 181 29.19 -2.28 5.79
CA ASN A 181 29.43 -3.44 4.94
C ASN A 181 30.06 -3.07 3.57
N GLY A 182 30.14 -1.78 3.25
CA GLY A 182 30.75 -1.24 2.03
C GLY A 182 29.90 -1.38 0.77
N ASP A 183 28.58 -1.56 0.90
CA ASP A 183 27.66 -1.76 -0.23
C ASP A 183 27.17 -0.45 -0.88
N GLY A 184 27.61 0.70 -0.35
CA GLY A 184 27.26 2.03 -0.82
C GLY A 184 25.94 2.58 -0.26
N SER A 185 25.31 1.89 0.68
CA SER A 185 24.05 2.29 1.32
C SER A 185 24.15 2.26 2.85
N ILE A 186 23.21 2.92 3.53
CA ILE A 186 22.99 2.78 4.98
C ILE A 186 21.68 2.05 5.19
N ARG A 187 21.71 0.79 5.63
CA ARG A 187 20.51 -0.07 5.66
C ARG A 187 20.67 -1.30 6.57
N TRP A 188 19.62 -2.11 6.68
CA TRP A 188 19.69 -3.38 7.39
C TRP A 188 20.58 -4.35 6.62
N ASN A 189 21.49 -5.00 7.35
CA ASN A 189 22.32 -6.04 6.80
C ASN A 189 21.54 -7.37 6.77
N THR A 190 21.24 -7.85 5.56
CA THR A 190 20.48 -9.10 5.39
C THR A 190 21.34 -10.35 5.46
N LEU A 191 22.67 -10.21 5.37
CA LEU A 191 23.63 -11.32 5.38
C LEU A 191 24.82 -11.04 6.30
N PRO A 192 25.44 -12.07 6.90
CA PRO A 192 25.04 -13.48 6.85
C PRO A 192 23.75 -13.74 7.66
N TRP A 193 23.13 -14.89 7.40
CA TRP A 193 21.87 -15.33 8.01
C TRP A 193 22.07 -16.01 9.36
N ASP A 194 22.59 -15.27 10.32
CA ASP A 194 22.79 -15.77 11.68
C ASP A 194 22.67 -14.64 12.70
N THR A 195 22.52 -14.99 13.98
CA THR A 195 22.40 -14.01 15.06
C THR A 195 23.70 -13.83 15.84
N LEU A 196 24.83 -14.35 15.33
CA LEU A 196 26.12 -14.34 16.02
C LEU A 196 27.04 -13.27 15.45
N THR A 197 27.19 -13.27 14.12
CA THR A 197 28.06 -12.39 13.35
C THR A 197 27.29 -11.18 12.81
N ASN A 198 26.04 -11.36 12.37
CA ASN A 198 25.23 -10.25 11.88
C ASN A 198 24.59 -9.48 13.05
N ALA A 199 25.04 -8.24 13.22
CA ALA A 199 24.63 -7.37 14.31
C ALA A 199 23.13 -7.04 14.28
N ASP A 200 22.50 -6.92 13.11
CA ASP A 200 21.10 -6.55 13.01
C ASP A 200 20.17 -7.64 13.55
N TYR A 201 20.41 -8.90 13.20
CA TYR A 201 19.63 -10.01 13.78
C TYR A 201 19.91 -10.16 15.29
N ALA A 202 21.14 -9.95 15.73
CA ALA A 202 21.51 -9.97 17.15
C ALA A 202 20.82 -8.85 17.94
N ASN A 203 20.79 -7.63 17.40
CA ASN A 203 20.17 -6.45 17.98
C ASN A 203 18.70 -6.70 18.32
N ILE A 204 17.92 -7.25 17.39
CA ILE A 204 16.50 -7.56 17.61
C ILE A 204 16.34 -8.51 18.81
N ARG A 205 17.17 -9.55 18.91
CA ARG A 205 17.11 -10.51 20.03
C ARG A 205 17.50 -9.87 21.36
N ILE A 206 18.60 -9.11 21.39
CA ILE A 206 19.14 -8.50 22.60
C ILE A 206 18.14 -7.49 23.16
N ILE A 207 17.64 -6.57 22.33
CA ILE A 207 16.66 -5.55 22.72
C ILE A 207 15.39 -6.21 23.26
N THR A 208 14.88 -7.24 22.56
CA THR A 208 13.68 -7.95 23.02
C THR A 208 13.91 -8.62 24.37
N HIS A 209 15.06 -9.26 24.56
CA HIS A 209 15.41 -9.89 25.82
C HIS A 209 15.54 -8.88 26.97
N THR A 210 16.02 -7.66 26.71
CA THR A 210 16.02 -6.57 27.69
C THR A 210 14.62 -6.30 28.23
N PHE A 211 13.59 -6.26 27.38
CA PHE A 211 12.21 -6.06 27.82
C PHE A 211 11.64 -7.25 28.59
N TYR A 212 12.02 -8.48 28.23
CA TYR A 212 11.65 -9.67 29.00
C TYR A 212 12.27 -9.67 30.40
N GLN A 213 13.56 -9.37 30.53
CA GLN A 213 14.26 -9.33 31.82
C GLN A 213 13.70 -8.26 32.76
N ARG A 214 13.21 -7.15 32.21
CA ARG A 214 12.56 -6.07 32.96
C ARG A 214 11.09 -6.35 33.29
N GLY A 215 10.52 -7.45 32.80
CA GLY A 215 9.11 -7.78 33.00
C GLY A 215 8.13 -6.87 32.24
N LEU A 216 8.61 -6.12 31.24
CA LEU A 216 7.78 -5.21 30.44
C LEU A 216 7.07 -5.94 29.29
N LEU A 217 7.61 -7.07 28.85
CA LEU A 217 6.99 -7.94 27.87
C LEU A 217 6.97 -9.39 28.39
N PRO A 218 5.83 -10.10 28.25
CA PRO A 218 5.78 -11.54 28.50
C PRO A 218 6.74 -12.31 27.58
N ALA A 219 7.49 -13.25 28.15
CA ALA A 219 8.24 -14.22 27.35
C ALA A 219 7.28 -15.17 26.61
N GLY A 220 7.69 -15.66 25.45
CA GLY A 220 6.94 -16.68 24.70
C GLY A 220 5.83 -16.15 23.78
N LEU A 221 5.58 -14.83 23.74
CA LEU A 221 4.67 -14.23 22.77
C LEU A 221 5.09 -14.57 21.33
N PRO A 222 4.11 -14.76 20.43
CA PRO A 222 4.43 -14.90 19.02
C PRO A 222 5.05 -13.59 18.51
N LYS A 223 5.98 -13.73 17.58
CA LYS A 223 6.76 -12.61 17.03
C LYS A 223 6.49 -12.50 15.54
N TYR A 224 6.45 -11.28 15.04
CA TYR A 224 6.17 -10.97 13.65
C TYR A 224 7.05 -9.81 13.20
N ALA A 225 7.45 -9.79 11.93
CA ALA A 225 8.16 -8.64 11.37
C ALA A 225 7.40 -8.06 10.18
N VAL A 226 7.30 -6.74 10.12
CA VAL A 226 6.77 -5.99 8.98
C VAL A 226 7.83 -4.97 8.58
N GLY A 227 8.21 -4.94 7.33
CA GLY A 227 9.22 -3.99 6.85
C GLY A 227 8.95 -3.53 5.43
N MET A 228 9.56 -2.41 5.06
CA MET A 228 9.45 -1.86 3.71
C MET A 228 10.82 -1.79 3.02
N SER A 229 10.87 -2.08 1.71
CA SER A 229 12.10 -2.05 0.90
C SER A 229 13.18 -2.98 1.47
N ASN A 230 14.41 -2.49 1.70
CA ASN A 230 15.43 -3.26 2.40
C ASN A 230 14.94 -3.79 3.77
N GLY A 231 14.13 -3.02 4.51
CA GLY A 231 13.47 -3.47 5.74
C GLY A 231 12.48 -4.61 5.51
N GLY A 232 11.83 -4.69 4.35
CA GLY A 232 10.94 -5.80 3.96
C GLY A 232 11.74 -7.07 3.64
N ASN A 233 12.85 -6.94 2.92
CA ASN A 233 13.80 -8.04 2.74
C ASN A 233 14.33 -8.53 4.09
N PHE A 234 14.72 -7.60 4.98
CA PHE A 234 15.17 -7.93 6.33
C PHE A 234 14.05 -8.56 7.18
N ALA A 235 12.80 -8.09 7.08
CA ALA A 235 11.66 -8.65 7.83
C ALA A 235 11.45 -10.14 7.54
N THR A 236 11.48 -10.53 6.26
CA THR A 236 11.32 -11.93 5.85
C THR A 236 12.51 -12.80 6.27
N ALA A 237 13.73 -12.28 6.15
CA ALA A 237 14.93 -12.98 6.58
C ALA A 237 14.98 -13.12 8.12
N LEU A 238 14.74 -12.03 8.86
CA LEU A 238 14.63 -12.02 10.32
C LEU A 238 13.60 -13.05 10.79
N SER A 239 12.44 -13.08 10.15
CA SER A 239 11.38 -14.01 10.51
C SER A 239 11.81 -15.47 10.31
N THR A 240 12.57 -15.73 9.26
CA THR A 240 13.11 -17.05 8.95
C THR A 240 14.22 -17.46 9.94
N ILE A 241 15.19 -16.58 10.19
CA ILE A 241 16.38 -16.89 10.99
C ILE A 241 16.05 -16.95 12.48
N CYS A 242 15.20 -16.05 12.96
CA CYS A 242 14.77 -16.02 14.35
C CYS A 242 13.51 -16.86 14.64
N ARG A 243 12.99 -17.59 13.63
CA ARG A 243 11.78 -18.43 13.73
C ARG A 243 10.59 -17.67 14.30
N PHE A 244 10.33 -16.49 13.74
CA PHE A 244 9.10 -15.75 14.02
C PHE A 244 7.90 -16.47 13.40
N ASP A 245 6.71 -16.13 13.89
CA ASP A 245 5.47 -16.80 13.55
C ASP A 245 4.94 -16.36 12.18
N ALA A 246 5.26 -15.14 11.72
CA ALA A 246 5.09 -14.71 10.33
C ALA A 246 5.95 -13.47 9.99
N GLY A 247 6.17 -13.21 8.70
CA GLY A 247 6.83 -12.00 8.20
C GLY A 247 6.07 -11.35 7.05
N VAL A 248 6.14 -10.02 6.94
CA VAL A 248 5.48 -9.24 5.88
C VAL A 248 6.48 -8.28 5.25
N SER A 249 6.55 -8.30 3.93
CA SER A 249 7.42 -7.45 3.12
C SER A 249 6.60 -6.49 2.28
N TYR A 250 6.80 -5.19 2.50
CA TYR A 250 6.27 -4.13 1.64
C TYR A 250 7.33 -3.69 0.63
N CYS A 251 6.94 -3.59 -0.65
CA CYS A 251 7.80 -3.11 -1.74
C CYS A 251 9.18 -3.78 -1.75
N ALA A 252 9.23 -5.09 -1.52
CA ALA A 252 10.47 -5.85 -1.58
C ALA A 252 10.17 -7.33 -1.91
N PRO A 253 10.94 -7.94 -2.83
CA PRO A 253 10.69 -9.31 -3.28
C PRO A 253 11.03 -10.39 -2.26
N SER A 254 11.70 -10.04 -1.16
CA SER A 254 12.53 -10.98 -0.40
C SER A 254 13.63 -11.61 -1.27
N GLY A 255 14.38 -12.55 -0.71
CA GLY A 255 15.37 -13.35 -1.43
C GLY A 255 14.79 -14.70 -1.84
N GLY A 256 15.03 -15.13 -3.08
CA GLY A 256 14.58 -16.44 -3.55
C GLY A 256 15.08 -17.60 -2.69
N GLN A 257 16.29 -17.49 -2.14
CA GLN A 257 16.81 -18.46 -1.18
C GLN A 257 16.01 -18.50 0.14
N ILE A 258 15.53 -17.36 0.65
CA ILE A 258 14.62 -17.34 1.82
C ILE A 258 13.35 -18.10 1.49
N ALA A 259 12.75 -17.87 0.32
CA ALA A 259 11.55 -18.60 -0.11
C ALA A 259 11.77 -20.12 -0.26
N GLN A 260 12.99 -20.56 -0.57
CA GLN A 260 13.36 -21.98 -0.67
C GLN A 260 13.61 -22.65 0.68
N MET A 261 14.09 -21.91 1.69
CA MET A 261 14.51 -22.50 2.97
C MET A 261 13.56 -22.25 4.13
N THR A 262 12.82 -21.14 4.12
CA THR A 262 12.00 -20.75 5.26
C THR A 262 10.90 -21.78 5.53
N GLY A 263 10.53 -21.94 6.79
CA GLY A 263 9.29 -22.59 7.22
C GLY A 263 8.27 -21.60 7.77
N THR A 264 8.61 -20.30 7.77
CA THR A 264 7.76 -19.23 8.32
C THR A 264 6.82 -18.71 7.23
N PRO A 265 5.53 -18.53 7.54
CA PRO A 265 4.57 -17.85 6.66
C PRO A 265 5.03 -16.45 6.27
N LEU A 266 4.98 -16.11 4.97
CA LEU A 266 5.36 -14.79 4.47
C LEU A 266 4.28 -14.15 3.58
N GLN A 267 4.01 -12.85 3.79
CA GLN A 267 3.16 -12.04 2.91
C GLN A 267 4.00 -10.98 2.19
N PHE A 268 3.69 -10.76 0.91
CA PHE A 268 4.33 -9.79 0.04
C PHE A 268 3.29 -8.74 -0.38
N CYS A 269 3.55 -7.49 -0.03
CA CYS A 269 2.73 -6.34 -0.36
C CYS A 269 3.51 -5.46 -1.33
N MET A 270 3.30 -5.66 -2.63
CA MET A 270 4.06 -5.00 -3.69
C MET A 270 3.33 -3.78 -4.24
N ALA A 271 4.06 -2.87 -4.90
CA ALA A 271 3.46 -1.74 -5.62
C ALA A 271 3.67 -1.96 -7.13
N ARG A 272 2.59 -2.00 -7.93
CA ARG A 272 2.63 -2.46 -9.33
C ARG A 272 3.63 -1.66 -10.18
N PHE A 273 3.72 -0.36 -9.92
CA PHE A 273 4.50 0.59 -10.72
C PHE A 273 5.72 1.11 -9.96
N ASP A 274 6.18 0.35 -8.95
CA ASP A 274 7.45 0.57 -8.27
C ASP A 274 8.57 0.76 -9.31
N GLN A 275 9.24 1.91 -9.28
CA GLN A 275 10.35 2.22 -10.20
C GLN A 275 11.72 2.08 -9.55
N ASN A 276 11.79 1.60 -8.31
CA ASN A 276 13.07 1.39 -7.66
C ASN A 276 13.89 0.37 -8.46
N PRO A 277 15.15 0.66 -8.80
CA PRO A 277 15.97 -0.23 -9.63
C PRO A 277 16.21 -1.61 -8.98
N ASN A 278 16.10 -1.71 -7.65
CA ASN A 278 16.25 -2.97 -6.91
C ASN A 278 14.93 -3.73 -6.73
N VAL A 279 13.79 -3.12 -7.08
CA VAL A 279 12.47 -3.74 -7.03
C VAL A 279 11.91 -3.72 -8.44
N GLY A 280 11.24 -2.66 -8.87
CA GLY A 280 10.81 -2.60 -10.26
C GLY A 280 9.86 -3.71 -10.68
N PRO A 281 9.61 -3.86 -11.99
CA PRO A 281 8.86 -5.00 -12.53
C PRO A 281 9.51 -6.36 -12.22
N ALA A 282 10.85 -6.44 -12.21
CA ALA A 282 11.58 -7.68 -11.95
C ALA A 282 11.41 -8.17 -10.50
N GLY A 283 11.50 -7.25 -9.53
CA GLY A 283 11.23 -7.50 -8.12
C GLY A 283 9.76 -7.84 -7.88
N ASN A 284 8.82 -7.17 -8.54
CA ASN A 284 7.40 -7.55 -8.48
C ASN A 284 7.16 -8.99 -8.95
N ALA A 285 7.80 -9.40 -10.04
CA ALA A 285 7.75 -10.77 -10.55
C ALA A 285 8.45 -11.75 -9.59
N ALA A 286 9.59 -11.38 -9.02
CA ALA A 286 10.31 -12.21 -8.05
C ALA A 286 9.50 -12.41 -6.76
N ALA A 287 8.83 -11.38 -6.25
CA ALA A 287 7.92 -11.48 -5.10
C ALA A 287 6.79 -12.50 -5.35
N LEU A 288 6.18 -12.45 -6.53
CA LEU A 288 5.15 -13.41 -6.94
C LEU A 288 5.72 -14.84 -7.02
N ALA A 289 6.88 -15.02 -7.65
CA ALA A 289 7.53 -16.32 -7.75
C ALA A 289 7.93 -16.88 -6.37
N ASN A 290 8.35 -16.02 -5.44
CA ASN A 290 8.67 -16.39 -4.07
C ASN A 290 7.42 -16.81 -3.29
N ALA A 291 6.31 -16.08 -3.41
CA ALA A 291 5.03 -16.48 -2.83
C ALA A 291 4.55 -17.84 -3.38
N GLN A 292 4.68 -18.07 -4.69
CA GLN A 292 4.33 -19.34 -5.32
C GLN A 292 5.24 -20.49 -4.87
N THR A 293 6.53 -20.21 -4.64
CA THR A 293 7.48 -21.18 -4.09
C THR A 293 7.10 -21.61 -2.68
N LEU A 294 6.65 -20.69 -1.83
CA LEU A 294 6.17 -21.02 -0.49
C LEU A 294 4.88 -21.86 -0.55
N ALA A 295 3.94 -21.45 -1.40
CA ALA A 295 2.68 -22.16 -1.57
C ALA A 295 2.90 -23.61 -2.06
N SER A 296 3.82 -23.83 -3.01
CA SER A 296 4.15 -25.17 -3.51
C SER A 296 4.82 -26.07 -2.46
N ARG A 297 5.47 -25.45 -1.46
CA ARG A 297 6.05 -26.12 -0.29
C ARG A 297 5.05 -26.29 0.86
N GLY A 298 3.79 -25.91 0.69
CA GLY A 298 2.76 -26.00 1.71
C GLY A 298 2.89 -24.97 2.84
N ILE A 299 3.66 -23.90 2.62
CA ILE A 299 3.84 -22.81 3.58
C ILE A 299 2.86 -21.71 3.23
N SER A 300 2.09 -21.24 4.22
CA SER A 300 1.12 -20.16 4.01
C SER A 300 1.82 -18.90 3.48
N SER A 301 1.33 -18.36 2.37
CA SER A 301 1.86 -17.15 1.77
C SER A 301 0.76 -16.29 1.17
N GLY A 302 0.93 -14.96 1.24
CA GLY A 302 0.06 -13.98 0.61
C GLY A 302 0.84 -13.12 -0.39
N TYR A 303 0.19 -12.75 -1.49
CA TYR A 303 0.73 -11.80 -2.46
C TYR A 303 -0.35 -10.76 -2.81
N LEU A 304 -0.05 -9.50 -2.52
CA LEU A 304 -0.92 -8.35 -2.73
C LEU A 304 -0.16 -7.32 -3.58
N VAL A 305 -0.87 -6.62 -4.46
CA VAL A 305 -0.27 -5.63 -5.35
C VAL A 305 -1.11 -4.37 -5.36
N GLN A 306 -0.57 -3.29 -4.82
CA GLN A 306 -1.17 -1.97 -4.88
C GLN A 306 -1.15 -1.49 -6.34
N GLU A 307 -2.31 -1.03 -6.80
CA GLU A 307 -2.50 -0.42 -8.12
C GLU A 307 -2.53 1.10 -8.02
N ARG A 308 -2.40 1.77 -9.17
CA ARG A 308 -2.65 3.21 -9.25
C ARG A 308 -4.06 3.53 -8.76
N SER A 309 -4.19 4.72 -8.19
CA SER A 309 -5.48 5.25 -7.75
C SER A 309 -5.61 6.71 -8.18
N PRO A 310 -6.84 7.20 -8.43
CA PRO A 310 -7.05 8.62 -8.70
C PRO A 310 -6.69 9.47 -7.47
N LEU A 311 -6.21 10.68 -7.72
CA LEU A 311 -6.07 11.72 -6.72
C LEU A 311 -7.41 12.42 -6.55
N TYR A 312 -7.87 12.51 -5.31
CA TYR A 312 -9.01 13.35 -4.96
C TYR A 312 -8.54 14.57 -4.16
N PRO A 313 -9.27 15.70 -4.19
CA PRO A 313 -8.89 16.94 -3.50
C PRO A 313 -8.58 16.78 -2.02
N GLU A 314 -9.11 15.75 -1.35
CA GLU A 314 -8.93 15.45 0.06
C GLU A 314 -7.60 14.72 0.37
N ARG A 315 -6.93 14.16 -0.65
CA ARG A 315 -5.80 13.24 -0.46
C ARG A 315 -4.65 13.85 0.33
N PHE A 316 -4.31 15.11 0.09
CA PHE A 316 -3.19 15.79 0.77
C PHE A 316 -3.56 16.31 2.17
N ALA A 317 -4.84 16.30 2.55
CA ALA A 317 -5.29 16.66 3.90
C ALA A 317 -5.33 15.46 4.86
N ARG A 318 -5.03 14.23 4.38
CA ARG A 318 -5.17 12.99 5.18
C ARG A 318 -4.37 12.98 6.49
N SER A 319 -3.22 13.62 6.53
CA SER A 319 -2.41 13.71 7.76
C SER A 319 -2.93 14.75 8.76
N GLY A 320 -3.84 15.63 8.34
CA GLY A 320 -4.25 16.82 9.10
C GLY A 320 -3.22 17.96 9.09
N GLN A 321 -2.06 17.80 8.43
CA GLN A 321 -1.05 18.86 8.31
C GLN A 321 -1.46 19.94 7.29
N LEU A 322 -2.27 19.57 6.29
CA LEU A 322 -2.90 20.50 5.36
C LEU A 322 -4.40 20.57 5.64
N SER A 323 -4.97 21.78 5.53
CA SER A 323 -6.43 21.92 5.50
C SER A 323 -6.99 21.32 4.20
N LEU A 324 -8.28 20.97 4.21
CA LEU A 324 -8.98 20.53 3.00
C LEU A 324 -8.93 21.57 1.88
N GLU A 325 -8.98 22.86 2.23
CA GLU A 325 -8.86 23.96 1.28
C GLU A 325 -7.47 24.01 0.62
N ALA A 326 -6.39 23.92 1.42
CA ALA A 326 -5.03 23.89 0.89
C ALA A 326 -4.78 22.65 0.03
N SER A 327 -5.27 21.49 0.47
CA SER A 327 -5.21 20.23 -0.29
C SER A 327 -5.93 20.36 -1.65
N ALA A 328 -7.13 20.95 -1.67
CA ALA A 328 -7.87 21.20 -2.91
C ALA A 328 -7.16 22.22 -3.82
N ALA A 329 -6.49 23.23 -3.25
CA ALA A 329 -5.71 24.20 -4.01
C ALA A 329 -4.52 23.55 -4.73
N VAL A 330 -3.77 22.69 -4.03
CA VAL A 330 -2.66 21.91 -4.62
C VAL A 330 -3.19 20.96 -5.70
N PHE A 331 -4.29 20.24 -5.42
CA PHE A 331 -4.92 19.37 -6.41
C PHE A 331 -5.29 20.14 -7.69
N ASN A 332 -5.91 21.31 -7.56
CA ASN A 332 -6.31 22.14 -8.69
C ASN A 332 -5.10 22.71 -9.45
N GLU A 333 -4.02 23.06 -8.77
CA GLU A 333 -2.76 23.47 -9.39
C GLU A 333 -2.19 22.34 -10.27
N LEU A 334 -2.12 21.12 -9.75
CA LEU A 334 -1.65 19.95 -10.52
C LEU A 334 -2.55 19.68 -11.72
N LYS A 335 -3.87 19.75 -11.54
CA LYS A 335 -4.86 19.58 -12.61
C LYS A 335 -4.69 20.62 -13.73
N GLN A 336 -4.61 21.90 -13.38
CA GLN A 336 -4.47 23.00 -14.35
C GLN A 336 -3.16 22.93 -15.13
N LYS A 337 -2.12 22.36 -14.53
CA LYS A 337 -0.81 22.16 -15.16
C LYS A 337 -0.71 20.87 -15.98
N GLY A 338 -1.78 20.07 -16.05
CA GLY A 338 -1.80 18.85 -16.85
C GLY A 338 -1.11 17.64 -16.20
N TYR A 339 -0.83 17.69 -14.90
CA TYR A 339 -0.29 16.53 -14.19
C TYR A 339 -1.35 15.45 -13.90
N LEU A 340 -2.64 15.78 -14.05
CA LEU A 340 -3.76 14.86 -13.85
C LEU A 340 -4.51 14.62 -15.16
N ASP A 341 -4.90 13.38 -15.40
CA ASP A 341 -5.82 13.05 -16.49
C ASP A 341 -7.29 13.42 -16.15
N PRO A 342 -8.25 13.26 -17.09
CA PRO A 342 -9.66 13.53 -16.82
C PRO A 342 -10.29 12.67 -15.71
N ALA A 343 -9.68 11.52 -15.38
CA ALA A 343 -10.10 10.63 -14.30
C ALA A 343 -9.31 10.86 -12.98
N TYR A 344 -8.49 11.92 -12.95
CA TYR A 344 -7.65 12.35 -11.84
C TYR A 344 -6.48 11.42 -11.48
N TYR A 345 -6.07 10.54 -12.38
CA TYR A 345 -4.81 9.82 -12.21
C TYR A 345 -3.64 10.76 -12.45
N PHE A 346 -2.64 10.66 -11.59
CA PHE A 346 -1.38 11.37 -11.80
C PHE A 346 -0.62 10.75 -12.98
N MET A 347 -0.28 11.58 -13.95
CA MET A 347 0.23 11.16 -15.25
C MET A 347 1.75 11.10 -15.33
N ASP A 348 2.44 11.78 -14.42
CA ASP A 348 3.89 11.87 -14.41
C ASP A 348 4.52 10.98 -13.32
N GLN A 349 5.83 11.09 -13.10
CA GLN A 349 6.49 10.57 -11.91
C GLN A 349 6.61 11.64 -10.81
N PRO A 350 6.46 11.27 -9.53
CA PRO A 350 6.62 12.21 -8.42
C PRO A 350 7.98 12.93 -8.42
N ASP A 351 9.05 12.24 -8.84
CA ASP A 351 10.40 12.80 -8.93
C ASP A 351 10.57 13.78 -10.10
N GLU A 352 9.82 13.60 -11.18
CA GLU A 352 9.79 14.54 -12.31
C GLU A 352 9.06 15.83 -11.91
N LEU A 353 7.92 15.73 -11.23
CA LEU A 353 7.27 16.90 -10.64
C LEU A 353 8.19 17.59 -9.62
N ARG A 354 8.91 16.83 -8.78
CA ARG A 354 9.86 17.41 -7.81
C ARG A 354 10.96 18.20 -8.52
N SER A 355 11.51 17.65 -9.60
CA SER A 355 12.54 18.30 -10.41
C SER A 355 12.00 19.55 -11.10
N ALA A 356 10.80 19.50 -11.67
CA ALA A 356 10.12 20.65 -12.27
C ALA A 356 9.85 21.77 -11.25
N TYR A 357 9.38 21.39 -10.06
CA TYR A 357 9.19 22.31 -8.94
C TYR A 357 10.50 22.96 -8.50
N GLN A 358 11.58 22.18 -8.33
CA GLN A 358 12.89 22.70 -7.93
C GLN A 358 13.48 23.65 -8.96
N ALA A 359 13.27 23.37 -10.25
CA ALA A 359 13.74 24.22 -11.33
C ALA A 359 12.98 25.57 -11.40
N ASN A 360 11.69 25.60 -11.04
CA ASN A 360 10.91 26.83 -11.02
C ASN A 360 9.80 26.80 -9.96
N PRO A 361 10.12 27.06 -8.67
CA PRO A 361 9.13 27.01 -7.59
C PRO A 361 7.99 28.01 -7.77
N ALA A 362 8.27 29.19 -8.34
CA ALA A 362 7.28 30.22 -8.61
C ALA A 362 6.20 29.77 -9.62
N ALA A 363 6.49 28.76 -10.44
CA ALA A 363 5.46 28.17 -11.31
C ALA A 363 4.40 27.41 -10.52
N PHE A 364 4.68 26.98 -9.29
CA PHE A 364 3.78 26.18 -8.44
C PHE A 364 3.43 26.96 -7.16
N PRO A 365 2.72 28.09 -7.24
CA PRO A 365 2.42 28.94 -6.09
C PRO A 365 1.75 28.19 -4.92
N GLN A 366 0.86 27.21 -5.17
CA GLN A 366 0.20 26.46 -4.10
C GLN A 366 1.18 25.51 -3.42
N LEU A 367 1.94 24.72 -4.19
CA LEU A 367 2.96 23.82 -3.65
C LEU A 367 4.13 24.58 -2.97
N ASN A 368 4.50 25.73 -3.51
CA ASN A 368 5.55 26.60 -2.98
C ASN A 368 5.12 27.28 -1.68
N GLY A 369 3.83 27.55 -1.50
CA GLY A 369 3.25 28.12 -0.28
C GLY A 369 3.23 27.17 0.92
N LEU A 370 3.41 25.86 0.70
CA LEU A 370 3.49 24.87 1.77
C LEU A 370 4.84 24.93 2.49
N ASP A 371 4.85 24.56 3.77
CA ASP A 371 6.10 24.29 4.48
C ASP A 371 6.79 23.00 3.96
N ILE A 372 7.97 22.71 4.49
CA ILE A 372 8.79 21.57 4.03
C ILE A 372 8.06 20.24 4.27
N ASP A 373 7.47 20.05 5.45
CA ASP A 373 6.84 18.78 5.83
C ASP A 373 5.54 18.55 5.04
N GLN A 374 4.73 19.60 4.90
CA GLN A 374 3.53 19.60 4.07
C GLN A 374 3.85 19.24 2.62
N ARG A 375 4.90 19.86 2.05
CA ARG A 375 5.32 19.59 0.67
C ARG A 375 5.85 18.16 0.51
N MET A 376 6.63 17.67 1.46
CA MET A 376 7.09 16.29 1.48
C MET A 376 5.92 15.31 1.55
N PHE A 377 4.91 15.60 2.38
CA PHE A 377 3.69 14.81 2.44
C PHE A 377 2.93 14.77 1.11
N VAL A 378 2.83 15.90 0.40
CA VAL A 378 2.25 15.93 -0.96
C VAL A 378 2.98 14.96 -1.88
N PHE A 379 4.31 15.03 -1.97
CA PHE A 379 5.09 14.13 -2.82
C PHE A 379 4.93 12.66 -2.43
N GLN A 380 4.86 12.34 -1.13
CA GLN A 380 4.60 10.98 -0.67
C GLN A 380 3.23 10.48 -1.12
N GLN A 381 2.18 11.30 -0.98
CA GLN A 381 0.83 10.93 -1.43
C GLN A 381 0.76 10.78 -2.96
N LEU A 382 1.57 11.52 -3.73
CA LEU A 382 1.70 11.30 -5.17
C LEU A 382 2.35 9.94 -5.48
N SER A 383 3.46 9.59 -4.81
CA SER A 383 4.08 8.26 -4.94
C SER A 383 3.11 7.13 -4.62
N LEU A 384 2.28 7.30 -3.60
CA LEU A 384 1.24 6.33 -3.25
C LEU A 384 0.15 6.23 -4.31
N ALA A 385 -0.29 7.35 -4.89
CA ALA A 385 -1.32 7.36 -5.92
C ALA A 385 -0.86 6.70 -7.22
N VAL A 386 0.44 6.79 -7.54
CA VAL A 386 1.02 6.06 -8.69
C VAL A 386 1.44 4.62 -8.37
N ALA A 387 1.27 4.17 -7.12
CA ALA A 387 1.76 2.88 -6.62
C ALA A 387 3.25 2.66 -6.91
N ASP A 388 4.06 3.64 -6.51
CA ASP A 388 5.52 3.63 -6.56
C ASP A 388 6.12 3.15 -5.21
N HIS A 389 7.45 3.12 -5.11
CA HIS A 389 8.23 2.57 -4.00
C HIS A 389 8.07 3.34 -2.67
N HIS A 390 6.93 3.18 -2.01
CA HIS A 390 6.61 3.80 -0.73
C HIS A 390 5.94 2.83 0.25
N MET A 391 6.04 3.06 1.56
CA MET A 391 5.21 2.35 2.53
C MET A 391 3.77 2.84 2.40
N TYR A 392 2.77 1.97 2.42
CA TYR A 392 1.37 2.33 2.21
C TYR A 392 0.43 1.60 3.16
N SER A 393 -0.66 2.26 3.55
CA SER A 393 -1.66 1.70 4.49
C SER A 393 -2.82 0.95 3.84
N ASP A 394 -2.87 0.89 2.51
CA ASP A 394 -3.94 0.25 1.72
C ASP A 394 -4.13 -1.25 2.01
N TYR A 395 -3.14 -1.91 2.59
CA TYR A 395 -3.19 -3.33 2.99
C TYR A 395 -2.94 -3.54 4.49
N ASN A 396 -3.22 -2.53 5.33
CA ASN A 396 -3.06 -2.69 6.77
C ASN A 396 -3.97 -3.80 7.31
N LYS A 397 -5.27 -3.82 6.97
CA LYS A 397 -6.17 -4.86 7.49
C LYS A 397 -5.81 -6.23 6.95
N ALA A 398 -5.40 -6.33 5.69
CA ALA A 398 -4.90 -7.56 5.10
C ALA A 398 -3.63 -8.08 5.82
N THR A 399 -2.72 -7.17 6.18
CA THR A 399 -1.54 -7.49 7.01
C THR A 399 -1.95 -7.97 8.39
N LEU A 400 -2.81 -7.24 9.10
CA LEU A 400 -3.32 -7.64 10.41
C LEU A 400 -3.97 -9.02 10.37
N LYS A 401 -4.83 -9.28 9.38
CA LYS A 401 -5.49 -10.58 9.19
C LYS A 401 -4.48 -11.70 8.96
N PHE A 402 -3.42 -11.44 8.19
CA PHE A 402 -2.34 -12.39 7.98
C PHE A 402 -1.62 -12.71 9.29
N LEU A 403 -1.22 -11.71 10.07
CA LEU A 403 -0.56 -11.92 11.37
C LEU A 403 -1.46 -12.66 12.36
N ASN A 404 -2.75 -12.30 12.42
CA ASN A 404 -3.75 -12.93 13.28
C ASN A 404 -3.97 -14.41 13.00
N THR A 405 -3.66 -14.88 11.79
CA THR A 405 -3.78 -16.30 11.43
C THR A 405 -2.79 -17.19 12.19
N PHE A 406 -1.72 -16.59 12.74
CA PHE A 406 -0.63 -17.31 13.41
C PHE A 406 -0.47 -16.94 14.88
N ILE A 407 -1.55 -16.46 15.52
CA ILE A 407 -1.61 -16.33 16.98
C ILE A 407 -1.78 -17.74 17.56
N LYS A 408 -1.10 -18.00 18.67
CA LYS A 408 -1.16 -19.28 19.39
C LYS A 408 -2.04 -19.22 20.61
#